data_AF-A0A6I4UQS3-F1
#
_entry.id   AF-A0A6I4UQS3-F1
#
_cell.length_a   1.000
_cell.length_b   1.000
_cell.length_c   1.000
_cell.angle_alpha   90.00
_cell.angle_beta   90.00
_cell.angle_gamma   90.00
#
_symmetry.space_group_name_H-M   'P 1'
#
loop_
_entity.id
_entity.type
_entity.pdbx_description
1 polymer ?
#
loop_
_entity_poly.entity_id
_entity_poly.type
_entity_poly.pdbx_seq_one_letter_code
_entity_poly.pdbx_strand_id
1 'polypeptide(L)'
;MARRRTEAAVRASQANGARSRGPISLSGKAKSARNARKHGLFSPVEFDARVLSKADIELLDHLRDLGGGVWNANLLIREVHQALVRLRRVSVLIENANKDIDLILADKLSDLRVLGQRVEEVVRLSRYERRFRGRLDRLIRTAMKLDRDRACASLAN
;
A
#
# COMPACT_ATOMS: atom_id res chain seq x y z
N MET A 1 -1.14 6.70 -28.60
CA MET A 1 -2.50 6.13 -28.65
C MET A 1 -2.76 5.27 -27.42
N ALA A 2 -3.86 5.50 -26.69
CA ALA A 2 -4.20 4.71 -25.50
C ALA A 2 -4.61 3.28 -25.90
N ARG A 3 -3.88 2.26 -25.42
CA ARG A 3 -4.13 0.85 -25.71
C ARG A 3 -5.53 0.47 -25.17
N ARG A 4 -6.45 0.05 -26.06
CA ARG A 4 -7.79 -0.45 -25.66
C ARG A 4 -7.62 -1.56 -24.63
N ARG A 5 -8.31 -1.46 -23.48
CA ARG A 5 -8.35 -2.54 -22.50
C ARG A 5 -8.96 -3.78 -23.15
N THR A 6 -8.32 -4.93 -22.97
CA THR A 6 -8.88 -6.21 -23.42
C THR A 6 -10.18 -6.50 -22.67
N GLU A 7 -11.10 -7.22 -23.30
CA GLU A 7 -12.36 -7.62 -22.66
C GLU A 7 -12.12 -8.39 -21.35
N ALA A 8 -11.06 -9.18 -21.29
CA ALA A 8 -10.62 -9.87 -20.08
C ALA A 8 -10.28 -8.88 -18.95
N ALA A 9 -9.59 -7.77 -19.25
CA ALA A 9 -9.28 -6.74 -18.27
C ALA A 9 -10.53 -5.98 -17.80
N VAL A 10 -11.51 -5.77 -18.69
CA VAL A 10 -12.81 -5.15 -18.34
C VAL A 10 -13.60 -6.06 -17.40
N ARG A 11 -13.75 -7.34 -17.75
CA ARG A 11 -14.43 -8.34 -16.91
C ARG A 11 -13.78 -8.50 -15.54
N ALA A 12 -12.44 -8.58 -15.50
CA ALA A 12 -11.71 -8.62 -14.24
C ALA A 12 -11.92 -7.35 -13.39
N SER A 13 -11.90 -6.17 -14.00
CA SER A 13 -12.17 -4.91 -13.29
C SER A 13 -13.59 -4.85 -12.73
N GLN A 14 -14.58 -5.31 -13.48
CA GLN A 14 -15.98 -5.37 -13.03
C GLN A 14 -16.17 -6.37 -11.90
N ALA A 15 -15.61 -7.58 -12.03
CA ALA A 15 -15.66 -8.60 -10.98
C ALA A 15 -14.93 -8.14 -9.70
N ASN A 16 -13.81 -7.44 -9.84
CA ASN A 16 -13.09 -6.86 -8.71
C ASN A 16 -13.89 -5.71 -8.07
N GLY A 17 -14.52 -4.85 -8.87
CA GLY A 17 -15.41 -3.80 -8.38
C GLY A 17 -16.61 -4.36 -7.62
N ALA A 18 -17.23 -5.43 -8.13
CA ALA A 18 -18.34 -6.12 -7.48
C ALA A 18 -17.92 -6.83 -6.17
N ARG A 19 -16.68 -7.36 -6.10
CA ARG A 19 -16.12 -7.94 -4.87
C ARG A 19 -15.67 -6.90 -3.85
N SER A 20 -15.16 -5.75 -4.30
CA SER A 20 -14.69 -4.68 -3.40
C SER A 20 -15.89 -3.89 -2.86
N ARG A 21 -16.59 -4.42 -1.85
CA ARG A 21 -17.58 -3.69 -1.05
C ARG A 21 -16.91 -2.71 -0.10
N GLY A 22 -16.06 -1.83 -0.64
CA GLY A 22 -15.58 -0.67 0.12
C GLY A 22 -16.79 0.10 0.69
N PRO A 23 -16.59 0.96 1.69
CA PRO A 23 -17.70 1.70 2.27
C PRO A 23 -18.50 2.46 1.20
N ILE A 24 -19.75 2.03 0.99
CA ILE A 24 -20.63 2.56 -0.06
C ILE A 24 -21.24 3.89 0.41
N SER A 25 -21.59 3.97 1.70
CA SER A 25 -22.16 5.17 2.31
C SER A 25 -21.11 6.26 2.57
N LEU A 26 -21.55 7.52 2.52
CA LEU A 26 -20.74 8.67 2.91
C LEU A 26 -20.23 8.55 4.35
N SER A 27 -21.07 8.07 5.27
CA SER A 27 -20.70 7.82 6.67
C SER A 27 -19.61 6.74 6.80
N GLY A 28 -19.70 5.66 6.02
CA GLY A 28 -18.68 4.62 5.98
C GLY A 28 -17.35 5.13 5.42
N LYS A 29 -17.39 5.97 4.38
CA LYS A 29 -16.20 6.61 3.80
C LYS A 29 -15.54 7.55 4.82
N ALA A 30 -16.33 8.37 5.52
CA ALA A 30 -15.84 9.27 6.56
C ALA A 30 -15.22 8.53 7.75
N LYS A 31 -15.84 7.44 8.22
CA LYS A 31 -15.27 6.56 9.27
C LYS A 31 -13.95 5.94 8.82
N SER A 32 -13.90 5.42 7.59
CA SER A 32 -12.66 4.88 7.02
C SER A 32 -11.55 5.92 6.97
N ALA A 33 -11.85 7.14 6.50
CA ALA A 33 -10.88 8.24 6.43
C ALA A 33 -10.38 8.66 7.82
N ARG A 34 -11.27 8.75 8.81
CA ARG A 34 -10.91 9.10 10.19
C ARG A 34 -10.00 8.06 10.82
N ASN A 35 -10.32 6.78 10.65
CA ASN A 35 -9.50 5.68 11.15
C ASN A 35 -8.10 5.70 10.52
N ALA A 36 -8.04 5.95 9.21
CA ALA A 36 -6.76 6.01 8.51
C ALA A 36 -5.88 7.19 8.99
N ARG A 37 -6.48 8.32 9.39
CA ARG A 37 -5.76 9.42 10.04
C ARG A 37 -5.35 9.10 11.49
N LYS A 38 -6.25 8.49 12.28
CA LYS A 38 -5.99 8.10 13.68
C LYS A 38 -4.72 7.25 13.80
N HIS A 39 -4.51 6.33 12.86
CA HIS A 39 -3.35 5.45 12.85
C HIS A 39 -2.15 6.00 12.07
N GLY A 40 -2.17 7.27 11.65
CA GLY A 40 -1.07 7.89 10.91
C GLY A 40 -0.77 7.27 9.53
N LEU A 41 -1.64 6.39 9.02
CA LEU A 41 -1.44 5.67 7.76
C LEU A 41 -1.39 6.60 6.54
N PHE A 42 -2.02 7.77 6.64
CA PHE A 42 -1.99 8.80 5.60
C PHE A 42 -1.35 10.11 6.07
N SER A 43 -0.72 10.12 7.25
CA SER A 43 0.07 11.28 7.67
C SER A 43 1.19 11.51 6.64
N PRO A 44 1.46 12.78 6.25
CA PRO A 44 2.61 13.10 5.40
C PRO A 44 3.83 12.38 5.91
N VAL A 45 4.44 11.60 5.01
CA VAL A 45 5.67 10.91 5.30
C VAL A 45 6.77 11.90 4.97
N GLU A 46 7.29 12.58 5.99
CA GLU A 46 8.68 13.06 5.88
C GLU A 46 9.57 11.84 5.66
N PHE A 47 10.62 12.02 4.87
CA PHE A 47 11.52 10.96 4.42
C PHE A 47 12.27 10.35 5.62
N ASP A 48 11.60 9.52 6.42
CA ASP A 48 12.18 8.89 7.60
C ASP A 48 12.81 7.56 7.20
N ALA A 49 14.09 7.62 6.83
CA ALA A 49 14.89 6.48 6.44
C ALA A 49 14.91 5.37 7.52
N ARG A 50 14.58 5.68 8.78
CA ARG A 50 14.51 4.70 9.88
C ARG A 50 13.36 3.71 9.74
N VAL A 51 12.36 4.03 8.92
CA VAL A 51 11.19 3.15 8.70
C VAL A 51 11.47 2.11 7.60
N LEU A 52 12.41 2.40 6.70
CA LEU A 52 12.69 1.56 5.53
C LEU A 52 13.73 0.49 5.87
N SER A 53 13.56 -0.70 5.29
CA SER A 53 14.59 -1.73 5.34
C SER A 53 15.73 -1.40 4.37
N LYS A 54 16.87 -2.08 4.52
CA LYS A 54 17.99 -1.97 3.57
C LYS A 54 17.55 -2.26 2.13
N ALA A 55 16.72 -3.29 1.93
CA ALA A 55 16.19 -3.66 0.62
C ALA A 55 15.27 -2.57 0.03
N ASP A 56 14.52 -1.86 0.87
CA ASP A 56 13.67 -0.73 0.43
C ASP A 56 14.53 0.45 -0.04
N ILE A 57 15.64 0.72 0.65
CA ILE A 57 16.60 1.75 0.26
C ILE A 57 17.26 1.38 -1.06
N GLU A 58 17.77 0.15 -1.19
CA GLU A 58 18.38 -0.37 -2.42
C GLU A 58 17.41 -0.29 -3.61
N LEU A 59 16.12 -0.60 -3.42
CA LEU A 59 15.09 -0.43 -4.44
C LEU A 59 14.93 1.04 -4.86
N LEU A 60 14.88 1.97 -3.91
CA LEU A 60 14.70 3.38 -4.20
C LEU A 60 15.91 3.99 -4.92
N ASP A 61 17.12 3.57 -4.56
CA ASP A 61 18.34 4.00 -5.24
C ASP A 61 18.38 3.43 -6.67
N HIS A 62 18.05 2.15 -6.85
CA HIS A 62 17.94 1.58 -8.20
C HIS A 62 16.91 2.32 -9.07
N LEU A 63 15.76 2.68 -8.51
CA LEU A 63 14.75 3.48 -9.22
C LEU A 63 15.23 4.91 -9.55
N ARG A 64 16.11 5.49 -8.72
CA ARG A 64 16.74 6.80 -8.97
C ARG A 64 17.69 6.72 -10.15
N ASP A 65 18.52 5.68 -10.21
CA ASP A 65 19.45 5.44 -11.32
C ASP A 65 18.69 5.21 -12.63
N LEU A 66 17.64 4.38 -12.59
CA LEU A 66 16.74 4.16 -13.73
C LEU A 66 16.03 5.43 -14.20
N GLY A 67 15.80 6.38 -13.30
CA GLY A 67 15.09 7.61 -13.57
C GLY A 67 15.89 8.66 -14.34
N GLY A 68 17.22 8.60 -14.28
CA GLY A 68 18.12 9.61 -14.87
C GLY A 68 17.72 11.07 -14.56
N GLY A 69 17.11 11.33 -13.40
CA GLY A 69 16.68 12.67 -12.97
C GLY A 69 15.44 13.26 -13.66
N VAL A 70 14.73 12.53 -14.54
CA VAL A 70 13.53 13.04 -15.22
C VAL A 70 12.37 13.23 -14.23
N TRP A 71 11.61 14.32 -14.34
CA TRP A 71 10.48 14.65 -13.43
C TRP A 71 9.52 13.49 -13.17
N ASN A 72 9.19 12.71 -14.22
CA ASN A 72 8.31 11.54 -14.10
C ASN A 72 8.89 10.43 -13.22
N ALA A 73 10.21 10.26 -13.20
CA ALA A 73 10.88 9.29 -12.35
C ALA A 73 10.88 9.74 -10.88
N ASN A 74 11.12 11.03 -10.60
CA ASN A 74 11.05 11.56 -9.25
C ASN A 74 9.65 11.41 -8.62
N LEU A 75 8.59 11.62 -9.41
CA LEU A 75 7.23 11.37 -8.96
C LEU A 75 6.99 9.88 -8.66
N LEU A 76 7.46 8.98 -9.53
CA LEU A 76 7.34 7.54 -9.34
C LEU A 76 8.09 7.07 -8.08
N ILE A 77 9.32 7.54 -7.87
CA ILE A 77 10.14 7.24 -6.68
C ILE A 77 9.43 7.71 -5.42
N ARG A 78 8.90 8.95 -5.42
CA ARG A 78 8.13 9.47 -4.28
C ARG A 78 6.90 8.62 -3.98
N GLU A 79 6.21 8.15 -5.01
CA GLU A 79 5.04 7.29 -4.86
C GLU A 79 5.38 5.88 -4.34
N VAL A 80 6.50 5.31 -4.80
CA VAL A 80 7.03 4.03 -4.29
C VAL A 80 7.42 4.18 -2.82
N HIS A 81 8.20 5.21 -2.47
CA HIS A 81 8.60 5.51 -1.10
C HIS A 81 7.39 5.64 -0.17
N GLN A 82 6.36 6.40 -0.58
CA GLN A 82 5.13 6.52 0.21
C GLN A 82 4.40 5.18 0.37
N ALA A 83 4.37 4.33 -0.66
CA ALA A 83 3.74 3.02 -0.55
C ALA A 83 4.49 2.10 0.43
N LEU A 84 5.82 2.11 0.39
CA LEU A 84 6.69 1.33 1.29
C LEU A 84 6.53 1.75 2.75
N VAL A 85 6.61 3.05 3.04
CA VAL A 85 6.41 3.54 4.43
C VAL A 85 5.02 3.19 4.96
N ARG A 86 3.99 3.33 4.12
CA ARG A 86 2.61 2.97 4.52
C ARG A 86 2.45 1.47 4.76
N LEU A 87 3.11 0.63 3.95
CA LEU A 87 3.16 -0.82 4.16
C LEU A 87 3.84 -1.15 5.49
N ARG A 88 4.98 -0.55 5.79
CA ARG A 88 5.68 -0.81 7.04
C ARG A 88 4.84 -0.40 8.25
N ARG A 89 4.24 0.80 8.20
CA ARG A 89 3.36 1.30 9.28
C ARG A 89 2.19 0.35 9.53
N VAL A 90 1.52 -0.12 8.48
CA VAL A 90 0.38 -1.04 8.67
C VAL A 90 0.83 -2.40 9.18
N SER A 91 1.98 -2.91 8.76
CA SER A 91 2.55 -4.15 9.30
C SER A 91 2.81 -4.06 10.81
N VAL A 92 3.44 -2.96 11.27
CA VAL A 92 3.66 -2.73 12.71
C VAL A 92 2.35 -2.65 13.48
N LEU A 93 1.33 -1.97 12.93
CA LEU A 93 0.02 -1.88 13.57
C LEU A 93 -0.69 -3.23 13.65
N ILE A 94 -0.59 -4.07 12.62
CA ILE A 94 -1.14 -5.44 12.64
C ILE A 94 -0.43 -6.27 13.70
N GLU A 95 0.90 -6.20 13.75
CA GLU A 95 1.70 -6.94 14.74
C GLU A 95 1.32 -6.54 16.18
N ASN A 96 1.21 -5.24 16.45
CA ASN A 96 0.78 -4.74 17.76
C ASN A 96 -0.65 -5.17 18.10
N ALA A 97 -1.58 -5.11 17.15
CA ALA A 97 -2.95 -5.55 17.37
C ALA A 97 -3.05 -7.06 17.64
N ASN A 98 -2.21 -7.87 16.99
CA ASN A 98 -2.12 -9.30 17.28
C ASN A 98 -1.54 -9.57 18.67
N LYS A 99 -0.49 -8.85 19.09
CA LYS A 99 0.04 -8.94 20.45
C LYS A 99 -1.03 -8.58 21.50
N ASP A 100 -1.81 -7.54 21.25
CA ASP A 100 -2.93 -7.17 22.13
C ASP A 100 -3.97 -8.29 22.20
N ILE A 101 -4.30 -8.94 21.07
CA ILE A 101 -5.21 -10.09 21.02
C ILE A 101 -4.65 -11.25 21.85
N ASP A 102 -3.38 -11.60 21.68
CA ASP A 102 -2.73 -12.70 22.41
C ASP A 102 -2.79 -12.45 23.93
N LEU A 103 -2.53 -11.22 24.37
CA LEU A 103 -2.64 -10.82 25.77
C LEU A 103 -4.07 -10.94 26.30
N ILE A 104 -5.07 -10.52 25.52
CA ILE A 104 -6.48 -10.65 25.90
C ILE A 104 -6.88 -12.12 25.96
N LEU A 105 -6.45 -12.96 25.03
CA LEU A 105 -6.77 -14.39 25.05
C LEU A 105 -6.11 -15.13 26.21
N ALA A 106 -4.95 -14.66 26.68
CA ALA A 106 -4.26 -15.24 27.83
C ALA A 106 -4.90 -14.87 29.17
N ASP A 107 -5.66 -13.77 29.25
CA ASP A 107 -6.38 -13.36 30.45
C ASP A 107 -7.74 -14.10 30.56
N LYS A 108 -8.02 -14.63 31.76
CA LYS A 108 -9.22 -15.45 32.04
C LYS A 108 -10.46 -14.60 32.30
N LEU A 109 -10.30 -13.30 32.59
CA LEU A 109 -11.39 -12.36 32.86
C LEU A 109 -11.66 -11.39 31.70
N SER A 110 -11.13 -11.72 30.52
CA SER A 110 -11.14 -10.86 29.35
C SER A 110 -12.52 -10.49 28.86
N ASP A 111 -12.73 -9.19 28.66
CA ASP A 111 -13.92 -8.67 28.00
C ASP A 111 -13.90 -9.06 26.51
N LEU A 112 -14.79 -9.98 26.12
CA LEU A 112 -15.00 -10.42 24.74
C LEU A 112 -15.30 -9.26 23.79
N ARG A 113 -15.86 -8.15 24.30
CA ARG A 113 -16.09 -6.94 23.50
C ARG A 113 -14.78 -6.28 23.10
N VAL A 114 -13.79 -6.23 23.99
CA VAL A 114 -12.46 -5.68 23.70
C VAL A 114 -11.74 -6.56 22.67
N LEU A 115 -11.84 -7.89 22.83
CA LEU A 115 -11.33 -8.84 21.84
C LEU A 115 -11.95 -8.61 20.46
N GLY A 116 -13.27 -8.49 20.39
CA GLY A 116 -13.99 -8.22 19.14
C GLY A 116 -13.52 -6.94 18.45
N GLN A 117 -13.29 -5.86 19.21
CA GLN A 117 -12.77 -4.60 18.68
C GLN A 117 -11.36 -4.74 18.09
N ARG A 118 -10.48 -5.53 18.72
CA ARG A 118 -9.13 -5.78 18.21
C ARG A 118 -9.12 -6.63 16.96
N VAL A 119 -9.95 -7.67 16.91
CA VAL A 119 -10.11 -8.48 15.69
C VAL A 119 -10.65 -7.64 14.54
N GLU A 120 -11.65 -6.78 14.77
CA GLU A 120 -12.15 -5.85 13.75
C GLU A 120 -11.07 -4.87 13.27
N GLU A 121 -10.20 -4.42 14.18
CA GLU A 121 -9.06 -3.58 13.87
C GLU A 121 -8.05 -4.28 12.96
N VAL A 122 -7.67 -5.54 13.25
CA VAL A 122 -6.80 -6.35 12.40
C VAL A 122 -7.41 -6.50 11.01
N VAL A 123 -8.68 -6.89 10.90
CA VAL A 123 -9.38 -7.03 9.60
C VAL A 123 -9.35 -5.72 8.81
N ARG A 124 -9.52 -4.58 9.49
CA ARG A 124 -9.43 -3.26 8.86
C ARG A 124 -8.02 -2.95 8.38
N LEU A 125 -6.99 -3.22 9.19
CA LEU A 125 -5.59 -2.99 8.84
C LEU A 125 -5.14 -3.88 7.67
N SER A 126 -5.54 -5.16 7.63
CA SER A 126 -5.23 -6.06 6.50
C SER A 126 -5.79 -5.55 5.17
N ARG A 127 -6.92 -4.83 5.17
CA ARG A 127 -7.43 -4.17 3.96
C ARG A 127 -6.51 -3.04 3.48
N TYR A 128 -5.96 -2.26 4.41
CA TYR A 128 -4.99 -1.22 4.09
C TYR A 128 -3.67 -1.82 3.59
N GLU A 129 -3.18 -2.88 4.23
CA GLU A 129 -2.00 -3.62 3.79
C GLU A 129 -2.16 -4.11 2.34
N ARG A 130 -3.26 -4.80 2.03
CA ARG A 130 -3.55 -5.25 0.66
C ARG A 130 -3.59 -4.07 -0.33
N ARG A 131 -4.19 -2.94 0.07
CA ARG A 131 -4.27 -1.74 -0.77
C ARG A 131 -2.89 -1.15 -1.05
N PHE A 132 -2.03 -1.03 -0.04
CA PHE A 132 -0.70 -0.46 -0.20
C PHE A 132 0.23 -1.40 -0.97
N ARG A 133 0.16 -2.71 -0.72
CA ARG A 133 0.87 -3.74 -1.51
C ARG A 133 0.47 -3.67 -2.98
N GLY A 134 -0.83 -3.64 -3.26
CA GLY A 134 -1.31 -3.48 -4.63
C GLY A 134 -0.91 -2.15 -5.28
N ARG A 135 -0.72 -1.07 -4.50
CA ARG A 135 -0.17 0.20 -5.03
C ARG A 135 1.30 0.03 -5.39
N LEU A 136 2.10 -0.53 -4.49
CA LEU A 136 3.52 -0.81 -4.70
C LEU A 136 3.73 -1.68 -5.95
N ASP A 137 3.02 -2.79 -6.08
CA ASP A 137 3.18 -3.70 -7.22
C ASP A 137 2.85 -3.04 -8.56
N ARG A 138 1.91 -2.10 -8.59
CA ARG A 138 1.58 -1.34 -9.80
C ARG A 138 2.68 -0.33 -10.13
N LEU A 139 3.25 0.32 -9.13
CA LEU A 139 4.33 1.29 -9.31
C LEU A 139 5.60 0.57 -9.78
N ILE A 140 5.97 -0.57 -9.18
CA ILE A 140 7.11 -1.39 -9.63
C ILE A 140 6.92 -1.84 -11.08
N ARG A 141 5.74 -2.36 -11.45
CA ARG A 141 5.45 -2.72 -12.84
C ARG A 141 5.54 -1.54 -13.80
N THR A 142 5.18 -0.34 -13.35
CA THR A 142 5.31 0.89 -14.13
C THR A 142 6.79 1.24 -14.32
N ALA A 143 7.61 1.14 -13.26
CA ALA A 143 9.05 1.35 -13.33
C ALA A 143 9.73 0.37 -14.31
N MET A 144 9.45 -0.93 -14.18
CA MET A 144 10.00 -1.97 -15.07
C MET A 144 9.58 -1.79 -16.53
N LYS A 145 8.43 -1.15 -16.78
CA LYS A 145 8.02 -0.82 -18.15
C LYS A 145 8.86 0.34 -18.70
N LEU A 146 9.03 1.40 -17.90
CA LEU A 146 9.85 2.55 -18.28
C LEU A 146 11.30 2.16 -18.55
N ASP A 147 11.85 1.26 -17.75
CA ASP A 147 13.20 0.72 -17.92
C ASP A 147 13.35 -0.03 -19.26
N ARG A 148 12.42 -0.96 -19.55
CA ARG A 148 12.39 -1.64 -20.85
C ARG A 148 12.23 -0.70 -22.03
N ASP A 149 11.33 0.28 -21.93
CA ASP A 149 11.10 1.25 -23.00
C ASP A 149 12.38 2.10 -23.24
N ARG A 150 13.15 2.41 -22.19
CA ARG A 150 14.48 3.07 -22.29
C ARG A 150 15.53 2.17 -22.96
N ALA A 151 15.66 0.93 -22.51
CA ALA A 151 16.64 -0.03 -23.06
C ALA A 151 16.42 -0.27 -24.57
N CYS A 152 15.16 -0.37 -25.00
CA CYS A 152 14.82 -0.48 -26.42
C CYS A 152 15.19 0.79 -27.20
N ALA A 153 15.00 1.98 -26.62
CA ALA A 153 15.35 3.24 -27.27
C ALA A 153 16.87 3.45 -27.39
N SER A 154 17.67 2.98 -26.42
CA SER A 154 19.13 3.06 -26.48
C SER A 154 19.77 2.09 -27.47
N LEU A 155 19.10 1.00 -27.84
CA LEU A 155 19.57 0.03 -28.84
C LEU A 155 19.20 0.41 -30.28
N ALA A 156 18.32 1.40 -30.45
CA ALA A 156 17.85 1.87 -31.76
C ALA A 156 18.66 3.07 -32.30
N ASN A 157 19.63 3.57 -31.51
CA ASN A 157 20.62 4.58 -31.88
C ASN A 157 21.99 3.93 -31.98
#